data_AF-A0A1G2CPI7-F1
#
_entry.id   AF-A0A1G2CPI7-F1
#
_cell.length_a   1.000
_cell.length_b   1.000
_cell.length_c   1.000
_cell.angle_alpha   90.00
_cell.angle_beta   90.00
_cell.angle_gamma   90.00
#
_symmetry.space_group_name_H-M   'P 1'
#
loop_
_entity.id
_entity.type
_entity.pdbx_description
1 polymer ?
#
loop_
_entity_poly.entity_id
_entity_poly.type
_entity_poly.pdbx_seq_one_letter_code
_entity_poly.pdbx_strand_id
1 'polypeptide(L)'
;MAIPVAGQYYEVDGQLWEIKRQLRQKGGYPFNINLLRLHLQAAIEGCFIQAETAKFSKVISPPLIIDPTDGSQGLADAADLFVSIDSDFKNYGADELGHPTVEMPVVVREMCDNATFAQMFGELSYNVGKICLTPHQIKVFVQKHCQWLRTDCYVTLFLYKSHDNFFVACVDVCSSDELSVEVCRFGLSSVLDAECRNRLVVPQLQW
;
A
#
# COMPACT_ATOMS: atom_id res chain seq x y z
N MET A 1 -34.38 15.66 -13.38
CA MET A 1 -35.14 14.58 -12.71
C MET A 1 -34.46 14.32 -11.37
N ALA A 2 -35.14 14.60 -10.26
CA ALA A 2 -34.61 14.31 -8.92
C ALA A 2 -34.79 12.81 -8.64
N ILE A 3 -33.69 12.10 -8.39
CA ILE A 3 -33.73 10.71 -7.94
C ILE A 3 -34.38 10.74 -6.54
N PRO A 4 -35.41 9.93 -6.27
CA PRO A 4 -36.04 9.90 -4.95
C PRO A 4 -35.11 9.21 -3.95
N VAL A 5 -34.14 9.95 -3.39
CA VAL A 5 -33.15 9.46 -2.41
C VAL A 5 -33.73 9.40 -0.98
N ALA A 6 -34.99 9.80 -0.79
CA ALA A 6 -35.60 10.02 0.52
C ALA A 6 -35.61 8.79 1.43
N GLY A 7 -35.69 7.57 0.87
CA GLY A 7 -35.65 6.33 1.66
C GLY A 7 -34.25 5.95 2.16
N GLN A 8 -33.20 6.23 1.38
CA GLN A 8 -31.83 5.86 1.71
C GLN A 8 -31.23 6.72 2.82
N TYR A 9 -31.60 8.02 2.86
CA TYR A 9 -31.18 8.90 3.94
C TYR A 9 -31.76 8.48 5.30
N TYR A 10 -32.95 7.90 5.33
CA TYR A 10 -33.60 7.43 6.57
C TYR A 10 -32.85 6.25 7.19
N GLU A 11 -32.36 5.31 6.37
CA GLU A 11 -31.60 4.16 6.83
C GLU A 11 -30.22 4.57 7.39
N VAL A 12 -29.53 5.47 6.69
CA VAL A 12 -28.23 6.02 7.14
C VAL A 12 -28.40 6.83 8.44
N ASP A 13 -29.44 7.64 8.55
CA ASP A 13 -29.75 8.37 9.79
C ASP A 13 -30.02 7.41 10.96
N GLY A 14 -30.73 6.30 10.71
CA GLY A 14 -30.93 5.23 11.68
C GLY A 14 -29.63 4.58 12.16
N GLN A 15 -28.69 4.31 11.24
CA GLN A 15 -27.35 3.78 11.58
C GLN A 15 -26.55 4.78 12.43
N LEU A 16 -26.55 6.06 12.07
CA LEU A 16 -25.90 7.12 12.85
C LEU A 16 -26.50 7.25 14.25
N TRP A 17 -27.82 7.14 14.35
CA TRP A 17 -28.53 7.14 15.64
C TRP A 17 -28.10 5.96 16.52
N GLU A 18 -27.98 4.75 15.96
CA GLU A 18 -27.59 3.56 16.70
C GLU A 18 -26.15 3.63 17.20
N ILE A 19 -25.20 4.10 16.38
CA ILE A 19 -23.82 4.35 16.80
C ILE A 19 -23.81 5.36 17.96
N LYS A 20 -24.55 6.46 17.83
CA LYS A 20 -24.67 7.49 18.88
C LYS A 20 -25.29 6.92 20.16
N ARG A 21 -26.27 6.03 20.05
CA ARG A 21 -26.89 5.34 21.21
C ARG A 21 -25.87 4.47 21.93
N GLN A 22 -25.12 3.64 21.20
CA GLN A 22 -24.08 2.76 21.75
C GLN A 22 -22.98 3.54 22.49
N LEU A 23 -22.48 4.64 21.89
CA LEU A 23 -21.45 5.50 22.50
C LEU A 23 -21.90 6.19 23.79
N ARG A 24 -23.21 6.42 23.97
CA ARG A 24 -23.78 7.07 25.16
C ARG A 24 -24.08 6.09 26.30
N GLN A 25 -24.02 4.80 26.04
CA GLN A 25 -24.23 3.76 27.04
C GLN A 25 -22.89 3.35 27.65
N LYS A 26 -22.85 3.20 28.98
CA LYS A 26 -21.64 2.72 29.67
C LYS A 26 -21.35 1.28 29.23
N GLY A 27 -20.25 1.08 28.50
CA GLY A 27 -19.90 -0.22 27.89
C GLY A 27 -20.71 -0.58 26.65
N GLY A 28 -21.46 0.37 26.06
CA GLY A 28 -22.38 0.09 24.95
C GLY A 28 -21.73 -0.01 23.57
N TYR A 29 -20.54 0.54 23.38
CA TYR A 29 -19.74 0.34 22.17
C TYR A 29 -18.55 -0.59 22.49
N PRO A 30 -18.64 -1.89 22.15
CA PRO A 30 -17.65 -2.88 22.57
C PRO A 30 -16.40 -2.92 21.67
N PHE A 31 -16.35 -2.09 20.62
CA PHE A 31 -15.29 -2.10 19.60
C PHE A 31 -14.31 -0.93 19.75
N ASN A 32 -13.26 -0.91 18.93
CA ASN A 32 -12.19 0.09 18.99
C ASN A 32 -12.67 1.49 18.60
N ILE A 33 -12.66 2.42 19.57
CA ILE A 33 -13.14 3.80 19.39
C ILE A 33 -12.30 4.62 18.38
N ASN A 34 -10.99 4.35 18.28
CA ASN A 34 -10.12 5.06 17.36
C ASN A 34 -10.40 4.67 15.90
N LEU A 35 -10.74 3.40 15.69
CA LEU A 35 -11.14 2.90 14.38
C LEU A 35 -12.49 3.49 13.96
N LEU A 36 -13.47 3.52 14.87
CA LEU A 36 -14.75 4.17 14.61
C LEU A 36 -14.58 5.64 14.21
N ARG A 37 -13.77 6.40 14.97
CA ARG A 37 -13.49 7.81 14.67
C ARG A 37 -12.93 7.99 13.26
N LEU A 38 -11.99 7.12 12.86
CA LEU A 38 -11.39 7.17 11.53
C LEU A 38 -12.41 6.90 10.42
N HIS A 39 -13.27 5.90 10.57
CA HIS A 39 -14.31 5.59 9.58
C HIS A 39 -15.41 6.65 9.51
N LEU A 40 -15.80 7.25 10.64
CA LEU A 40 -16.74 8.36 10.65
C LEU A 40 -16.16 9.59 9.93
N GLN A 41 -14.87 9.88 10.12
CA GLN A 41 -14.19 10.95 9.39
C GLN A 41 -14.18 10.65 7.87
N ALA A 42 -13.86 9.43 7.48
CA ALA A 42 -13.91 9.02 6.08
C ALA A 42 -15.33 9.15 5.48
N ALA A 43 -16.37 8.80 6.24
CA ALA A 43 -17.75 8.97 5.79
C ALA A 43 -18.14 10.46 5.64
N ILE A 44 -17.69 11.34 6.55
CA ILE A 44 -17.90 12.80 6.46
C ILE A 44 -17.23 13.38 5.21
N GLU A 45 -16.03 12.89 4.88
CA GLU A 45 -15.25 13.30 3.71
C GLU A 45 -15.72 12.64 2.40
N GLY A 46 -16.70 11.73 2.47
CA GLY A 46 -17.19 10.96 1.31
C GLY A 46 -16.20 9.90 0.81
N CYS A 47 -15.19 9.56 1.60
CA CYS A 47 -14.15 8.59 1.29
C CYS A 47 -14.60 7.15 1.61
N PHE A 48 -15.54 6.63 0.81
CA PHE A 48 -15.93 5.22 0.86
C PHE A 48 -15.01 4.40 -0.05
N ILE A 49 -14.40 3.35 0.49
CA ILE A 49 -13.71 2.35 -0.35
C ILE A 49 -14.80 1.57 -1.08
N GLN A 50 -14.96 1.82 -2.38
CA GLN A 50 -15.74 0.91 -3.23
C GLN A 50 -14.95 -0.39 -3.35
N ALA A 51 -15.52 -1.47 -2.82
CA ALA A 51 -14.92 -2.80 -2.85
C ALA A 51 -14.77 -3.40 -4.27
N GLU A 52 -15.23 -2.72 -5.33
CA GLU A 52 -15.28 -3.29 -6.69
C GLU A 52 -14.63 -2.45 -7.81
N THR A 53 -13.94 -1.34 -7.52
CA THR A 53 -13.35 -0.51 -8.58
C THR A 53 -12.00 0.06 -8.15
N ALA A 54 -11.02 -0.82 -7.88
CA ALA A 54 -9.63 -0.38 -7.98
C ALA A 54 -9.36 -0.03 -9.45
N LYS A 55 -9.53 1.25 -9.79
CA LYS A 55 -9.40 1.81 -11.13
C LYS A 55 -7.99 1.60 -11.66
N PHE A 56 -7.00 1.75 -10.80
CA PHE A 56 -5.60 1.81 -11.24
C PHE A 56 -4.93 0.44 -11.25
N SER A 57 -5.45 -0.58 -10.55
CA SER A 57 -4.81 -1.90 -10.52
C SER A 57 -5.73 -3.07 -10.19
N LYS A 58 -5.38 -4.27 -10.66
CA LYS A 58 -6.07 -5.54 -10.38
C LYS A 58 -5.15 -6.54 -9.70
N VAL A 59 -5.66 -7.38 -8.81
CA VAL A 59 -4.88 -8.47 -8.19
C VAL A 59 -4.58 -9.55 -9.23
N ILE A 60 -3.31 -9.97 -9.32
CA ILE A 60 -2.85 -11.01 -10.26
C ILE A 60 -2.23 -12.24 -9.57
N SER A 61 -1.91 -12.15 -8.28
CA SER A 61 -1.33 -13.25 -7.52
C SER A 61 -2.34 -13.85 -6.52
N PRO A 62 -2.17 -15.12 -6.12
CA PRO A 62 -2.68 -15.57 -4.82
C PRO A 62 -2.00 -14.78 -3.68
N PRO A 63 -2.50 -14.89 -2.44
CA PRO A 63 -1.76 -14.42 -1.27
C PRO A 63 -0.36 -15.03 -1.21
N LEU A 64 0.64 -14.17 -1.09
CA LEU A 64 2.05 -14.55 -0.93
C LEU A 64 2.48 -14.22 0.49
N ILE A 65 3.25 -15.11 1.10
CA ILE A 65 3.70 -14.93 2.48
C ILE A 65 5.11 -14.37 2.50
N ILE A 66 5.29 -13.20 3.10
CA ILE A 66 6.59 -12.68 3.53
C ILE A 66 6.85 -13.21 4.93
N ASP A 67 8.00 -13.86 5.12
CA ASP A 67 8.40 -14.43 6.40
C ASP A 67 8.66 -13.32 7.44
N PRO A 68 8.60 -13.64 8.74
CA PRO A 68 9.01 -12.70 9.79
C PRO A 68 10.41 -12.15 9.53
N THR A 69 10.59 -10.85 9.79
CA THR A 69 11.89 -10.17 9.65
C THR A 69 12.31 -9.60 10.98
N ASP A 70 13.61 -9.45 11.23
CA ASP A 70 14.14 -8.80 12.43
C ASP A 70 14.33 -7.27 12.25
N GLY A 71 14.03 -6.74 11.06
CA GLY A 71 14.21 -5.33 10.71
C GLY A 71 15.65 -4.88 10.45
N SER A 72 16.66 -5.74 10.60
CA SER A 72 18.08 -5.35 10.56
C SER A 72 18.64 -5.04 9.17
N GLN A 73 17.91 -5.34 8.10
CA GLN A 73 18.37 -5.18 6.72
C GLN A 73 17.63 -4.05 6.01
N GLY A 74 18.39 -3.22 5.29
CA GLY A 74 17.91 -2.12 4.46
C GLY A 74 18.15 -2.36 2.98
N LEU A 75 17.52 -1.54 2.13
CA LEU A 75 17.70 -1.60 0.66
C LEU A 75 18.97 -0.88 0.20
N ALA A 76 19.38 0.18 0.90
CA ALA A 76 20.52 1.03 0.53
C ALA A 76 21.89 0.32 0.54
N ASP A 77 22.00 -0.79 1.27
CA ASP A 77 23.22 -1.60 1.38
C ASP A 77 23.01 -3.06 0.93
N ALA A 78 21.91 -3.35 0.22
CA ALA A 78 21.54 -4.69 -0.24
C ALA A 78 22.30 -5.12 -1.51
N ALA A 79 23.61 -4.89 -1.55
CA ALA A 79 24.48 -5.25 -2.69
C ALA A 79 24.63 -6.78 -2.86
N ASP A 80 24.19 -7.57 -1.87
CA ASP A 80 24.04 -9.03 -1.98
C ASP A 80 22.87 -9.44 -2.89
N LEU A 81 21.93 -8.52 -3.15
CA LEU A 81 20.71 -8.79 -3.93
C LEU A 81 20.63 -7.94 -5.21
N PHE A 82 20.99 -6.67 -5.13
CA PHE A 82 20.88 -5.72 -6.25
C PHE A 82 22.26 -5.39 -6.81
N VAL A 83 22.38 -5.47 -8.14
CA VAL A 83 23.60 -5.07 -8.87
C VAL A 83 23.72 -3.55 -8.90
N SER A 84 22.58 -2.85 -8.97
CA SER A 84 22.51 -1.39 -8.93
C SER A 84 21.56 -0.94 -7.83
N ILE A 85 22.04 -0.03 -6.99
CA ILE A 85 21.28 0.58 -5.88
C ILE A 85 21.38 2.09 -6.04
N ASP A 86 20.23 2.74 -6.09
CA ASP A 86 20.14 4.18 -6.22
C ASP A 86 20.75 4.91 -5.00
N SER A 87 21.67 5.84 -5.26
CA SER A 87 22.30 6.65 -4.22
C SER A 87 21.29 7.54 -3.46
N ASP A 88 20.11 7.78 -4.04
CA ASP A 88 19.07 8.60 -3.43
C ASP A 88 18.44 7.97 -2.19
N PHE A 89 18.63 6.67 -1.95
CA PHE A 89 18.28 6.08 -0.66
C PHE A 89 18.97 6.82 0.48
N LYS A 90 20.26 7.13 0.33
CA LYS A 90 21.03 7.87 1.33
C LYS A 90 20.79 9.38 1.21
N ASN A 91 20.71 9.92 -0.01
CA ASN A 91 20.51 11.37 -0.20
C ASN A 91 19.16 11.86 0.35
N TYR A 92 18.13 11.02 0.33
CA TYR A 92 16.80 11.36 0.86
C TYR A 92 16.55 10.89 2.29
N GLY A 93 17.50 10.18 2.93
CA GLY A 93 17.26 9.55 4.24
C GLY A 93 16.19 8.47 4.17
N ALA A 94 16.13 7.75 3.04
CA ALA A 94 15.21 6.64 2.80
C ALA A 94 15.84 5.28 3.15
N ASP A 95 16.98 5.30 3.85
CA ASP A 95 17.82 4.16 4.24
C ASP A 95 17.60 3.72 5.70
N GLU A 96 16.54 4.19 6.36
CA GLU A 96 16.21 3.75 7.73
C GLU A 96 15.91 2.24 7.76
N LEU A 97 16.50 1.55 8.74
CA LEU A 97 16.21 0.15 9.01
C LEU A 97 14.81 -0.03 9.59
N GLY A 98 14.26 -1.23 9.42
CA GLY A 98 12.93 -1.55 9.93
C GLY A 98 12.93 -1.98 11.40
N HIS A 99 11.72 -2.26 11.89
CA HIS A 99 11.52 -3.01 13.13
C HIS A 99 11.22 -4.47 12.81
N PRO A 100 11.34 -5.38 13.79
CA PRO A 100 10.90 -6.76 13.63
C PRO A 100 9.44 -6.83 13.17
N THR A 101 9.17 -7.67 12.17
CA THR A 101 7.84 -7.90 11.64
C THR A 101 7.43 -9.35 11.85
N VAL A 102 6.14 -9.57 12.05
CA VAL A 102 5.56 -10.91 11.96
C VAL A 102 5.41 -11.33 10.49
N GLU A 103 5.04 -12.59 10.29
CA GLU A 103 4.60 -13.09 8.99
C GLU A 103 3.50 -12.20 8.40
N MET A 104 3.65 -11.83 7.13
CA MET A 104 2.75 -10.87 6.48
C MET A 104 2.27 -11.42 5.13
N PRO A 105 0.95 -11.63 4.95
CA PRO A 105 0.38 -11.90 3.65
C PRO A 105 0.39 -10.62 2.80
N VAL A 106 0.86 -10.76 1.56
CA VAL A 106 0.84 -9.69 0.54
C VAL A 106 0.19 -10.20 -0.74
N VAL A 107 -0.24 -9.26 -1.58
CA VAL A 107 -0.73 -9.54 -2.92
C VAL A 107 -0.01 -8.67 -3.94
N VAL A 108 0.13 -9.21 -5.14
CA VAL A 108 0.67 -8.51 -6.30
C VAL A 108 -0.49 -8.01 -7.13
N ARG A 109 -0.48 -6.72 -7.40
CA ARG A 109 -1.43 -6.04 -8.27
C ARG A 109 -0.72 -5.57 -9.52
N GLU A 110 -1.43 -5.57 -10.64
CA GLU A 110 -0.93 -5.07 -11.91
C GLU A 110 -1.69 -3.82 -12.30
N MET A 111 -0.96 -2.78 -12.71
CA MET A 111 -1.53 -1.52 -13.13
C MET A 111 -2.40 -1.68 -14.39
N CYS A 112 -3.55 -1.00 -14.41
CA CYS A 112 -4.55 -1.07 -15.48
C CYS A 112 -4.91 0.30 -16.09
N ASP A 113 -4.50 1.41 -15.47
CA ASP A 113 -4.74 2.77 -15.94
C ASP A 113 -3.58 3.68 -15.51
N ASN A 114 -3.40 4.80 -16.21
CA ASN A 114 -2.33 5.76 -15.95
C ASN A 114 -2.50 6.38 -14.56
N ALA A 115 -1.43 6.38 -13.78
CA ALA A 115 -1.52 6.80 -12.38
C ALA A 115 -0.19 7.33 -11.83
N THR A 116 -0.31 8.25 -10.88
CA THR A 116 0.78 8.62 -9.96
C THR A 116 0.86 7.63 -8.80
N PHE A 117 1.97 7.62 -8.05
CA PHE A 117 2.08 6.82 -6.82
C PHE A 117 0.96 7.12 -5.82
N ALA A 118 0.65 8.39 -5.61
CA ALA A 118 -0.41 8.83 -4.71
C ALA A 118 -1.78 8.28 -5.10
N GLN A 119 -2.10 8.25 -6.40
CA GLN A 119 -3.34 7.69 -6.91
C GLN A 119 -3.39 6.17 -6.71
N MET A 120 -2.33 5.44 -7.09
CA MET A 120 -2.32 3.97 -7.00
C MET A 120 -2.43 3.48 -5.55
N PHE A 121 -1.58 3.97 -4.66
CA PHE A 121 -1.57 3.51 -3.27
C PHE A 121 -2.69 4.13 -2.44
N GLY A 122 -3.08 5.38 -2.73
CA GLY A 122 -4.18 6.06 -2.05
C GLY A 122 -5.54 5.42 -2.33
N GLU A 123 -5.73 4.82 -3.50
CA GLU A 123 -6.94 4.04 -3.81
C GLU A 123 -7.05 2.77 -2.95
N LEU A 124 -5.91 2.15 -2.61
CA LEU A 124 -5.86 0.88 -1.88
C LEU A 124 -6.06 1.07 -0.37
N SER A 125 -5.71 2.24 0.17
CA SER A 125 -5.93 2.56 1.58
C SER A 125 -5.94 4.06 1.85
N TYR A 126 -6.93 4.54 2.60
CA TYR A 126 -6.96 5.92 3.13
C TYR A 126 -5.75 6.22 4.02
N ASN A 127 -5.31 5.22 4.80
CA ASN A 127 -4.08 5.32 5.57
C ASN A 127 -2.99 4.52 4.84
N VAL A 128 -2.29 5.19 3.94
CA VAL A 128 -1.19 4.61 3.15
C VAL A 128 -0.09 3.98 4.03
N GLY A 129 0.04 4.41 5.28
CA GLY A 129 0.92 3.78 6.26
C GLY A 129 0.56 2.33 6.59
N LYS A 130 -0.71 1.92 6.46
CA LYS A 130 -1.16 0.54 6.69
C LYS A 130 -0.77 -0.43 5.58
N ILE A 131 -0.43 0.08 4.40
CA ILE A 131 -0.02 -0.71 3.24
C ILE A 131 1.49 -0.57 2.95
N CYS A 132 2.24 0.03 3.88
CA CYS A 132 3.69 0.08 3.81
C CYS A 132 4.30 -1.27 4.20
N LEU A 133 5.36 -1.65 3.50
CA LEU A 133 6.27 -2.72 3.89
C LEU A 133 7.53 -2.11 4.53
N THR A 134 8.27 -2.90 5.30
CA THR A 134 9.62 -2.49 5.72
C THR A 134 10.65 -2.77 4.62
N PRO A 135 11.79 -2.06 4.58
CA PRO A 135 12.89 -2.38 3.67
C PRO A 135 13.32 -3.85 3.72
N HIS A 136 13.38 -4.44 4.94
CA HIS A 136 13.70 -5.86 5.12
C HIS A 136 12.62 -6.76 4.49
N GLN A 137 11.33 -6.47 4.67
CA GLN A 137 10.25 -7.23 4.03
C GLN A 137 10.32 -7.15 2.50
N ILE A 138 10.65 -5.99 1.93
CA ILE A 138 10.84 -5.81 0.48
C ILE A 138 11.98 -6.72 0.01
N LYS A 139 13.12 -6.71 0.70
CA LYS A 139 14.26 -7.57 0.38
C LYS A 139 13.89 -9.05 0.40
N VAL A 140 13.20 -9.51 1.45
CA VAL A 140 12.72 -10.90 1.56
C VAL A 140 11.72 -11.25 0.46
N PHE A 141 10.82 -10.32 0.10
CA PHE A 141 9.89 -10.54 -1.00
C PHE A 141 10.64 -10.74 -2.33
N VAL A 142 11.59 -9.87 -2.64
CA VAL A 142 12.38 -9.93 -3.88
C VAL A 142 13.16 -11.25 -3.96
N GLN A 143 13.71 -11.73 -2.84
CA GLN A 143 14.42 -13.01 -2.78
C GLN A 143 13.50 -14.22 -2.96
N LYS A 144 12.36 -14.24 -2.26
CA LYS A 144 11.49 -15.42 -2.16
C LYS A 144 10.46 -15.54 -3.29
N HIS A 145 10.02 -14.40 -3.82
CA HIS A 145 8.91 -14.28 -4.77
C HIS A 145 9.34 -13.58 -6.07
N CYS A 146 10.61 -13.75 -6.47
CA CYS A 146 11.19 -13.08 -7.64
C CYS A 146 10.38 -13.30 -8.94
N GLN A 147 9.72 -14.44 -9.09
CA GLN A 147 8.86 -14.76 -10.24
C GLN A 147 7.65 -13.81 -10.38
N TRP A 148 7.31 -13.08 -9.32
CA TRP A 148 6.23 -12.09 -9.32
C TRP A 148 6.69 -10.67 -9.64
N LEU A 149 8.00 -10.45 -9.73
CA LEU A 149 8.55 -9.18 -10.19
C LEU A 149 8.21 -8.96 -11.66
N ARG A 150 8.01 -7.69 -12.01
CA ARG A 150 7.82 -7.28 -13.39
C ARG A 150 9.16 -7.37 -14.14
N THR A 151 9.13 -8.04 -15.29
CA THR A 151 10.26 -8.21 -16.22
C THR A 151 10.23 -7.14 -17.32
N ASP A 152 11.20 -7.19 -18.22
CA ASP A 152 11.30 -6.32 -19.40
C ASP A 152 11.60 -4.86 -19.05
N CYS A 153 12.44 -4.63 -18.03
CA CYS A 153 12.83 -3.31 -17.53
C CYS A 153 11.65 -2.44 -17.03
N TYR A 154 10.52 -3.07 -16.68
CA TYR A 154 9.42 -2.40 -16.00
C TYR A 154 9.47 -2.67 -14.51
N VAL A 155 8.82 -1.80 -13.72
CA VAL A 155 9.04 -1.74 -12.28
C VAL A 155 7.97 -2.48 -11.48
N THR A 156 8.44 -3.07 -10.38
CA THR A 156 7.62 -3.52 -9.27
C THR A 156 7.76 -2.52 -8.13
N LEU A 157 6.64 -1.98 -7.68
CA LEU A 157 6.55 -0.87 -6.75
C LEU A 157 6.22 -1.37 -5.35
N PHE A 158 7.00 -0.90 -4.39
CA PHE A 158 6.81 -1.19 -2.97
C PHE A 158 6.72 0.13 -2.20
N LEU A 159 5.57 0.38 -1.58
CA LEU A 159 5.44 1.52 -0.68
C LEU A 159 6.09 1.18 0.66
N TYR A 160 6.93 2.09 1.16
CA TYR A 160 7.48 2.01 2.50
C TYR A 160 7.57 3.39 3.15
N LYS A 161 7.73 3.38 4.47
CA LYS A 161 7.95 4.57 5.28
C LYS A 161 9.39 4.55 5.79
N SER A 162 10.07 5.68 5.68
CA SER A 162 11.36 5.94 6.34
C SER A 162 11.25 7.30 7.03
N HIS A 163 11.61 7.34 8.30
CA HIS A 163 11.35 8.44 9.21
C HIS A 163 9.88 8.85 9.14
N ASP A 164 9.55 10.12 8.93
CA ASP A 164 8.17 10.61 8.74
C ASP A 164 7.77 10.79 7.27
N ASN A 165 8.53 10.21 6.35
CA ASN A 165 8.30 10.35 4.91
C ASN A 165 7.93 9.01 4.25
N PHE A 166 7.12 9.10 3.20
CA PHE A 166 6.75 7.95 2.37
C PHE A 166 7.59 7.91 1.10
N PHE A 167 8.03 6.70 0.76
CA PHE A 167 8.86 6.42 -0.40
C PHE A 167 8.32 5.21 -1.15
N VAL A 168 8.66 5.14 -2.43
CA VAL A 168 8.38 4.00 -3.29
C VAL A 168 9.71 3.42 -3.73
N ALA A 169 9.98 2.17 -3.34
CA ALA A 169 11.08 1.41 -3.93
C ALA A 169 10.60 0.84 -5.26
N CYS A 170 11.34 1.15 -6.32
CA CYS A 170 11.10 0.67 -7.68
C CYS A 170 12.12 -0.43 -7.95
N VAL A 171 11.67 -1.69 -7.98
CA VAL A 171 12.52 -2.83 -8.32
C VAL A 171 12.26 -3.23 -9.76
N ASP A 172 13.30 -3.19 -10.59
CA ASP A 172 13.26 -3.67 -11.96
C ASP A 172 14.18 -4.87 -12.17
N VAL A 173 13.81 -5.70 -13.15
CA VAL A 173 14.62 -6.81 -13.65
C VAL A 173 15.15 -6.39 -15.02
N CYS A 174 16.46 -6.13 -15.09
CA CYS A 174 17.16 -5.79 -16.31
C CYS A 174 17.12 -6.94 -17.32
N SER A 175 17.43 -6.67 -18.58
CA SER A 175 17.50 -7.68 -19.65
C SER A 175 18.52 -8.80 -19.40
N SER A 176 19.44 -8.62 -18.45
CA SER A 176 20.44 -9.59 -17.97
C SER A 176 19.94 -10.45 -16.80
N ASP A 177 18.67 -10.36 -16.43
CA ASP A 177 18.09 -10.92 -15.19
C ASP A 177 18.70 -10.34 -13.90
N GLU A 178 19.46 -9.24 -14.03
CA GLU A 178 20.03 -8.53 -12.89
C GLU A 178 18.98 -7.62 -12.24
N LEU A 179 19.00 -7.59 -10.90
CA LEU A 179 18.08 -6.78 -10.12
C LEU A 179 18.66 -5.41 -9.84
N SER A 180 17.82 -4.41 -10.01
CA SER A 180 18.10 -3.01 -9.73
C SER A 180 17.02 -2.46 -8.78
N VAL A 181 17.40 -1.51 -7.92
CA VAL A 181 16.45 -0.83 -7.05
C VAL A 181 16.68 0.67 -7.01
N GLU A 182 15.63 1.41 -7.31
CA GLU A 182 15.57 2.87 -7.24
C GLU A 182 14.62 3.32 -6.13
N VAL A 183 14.79 4.56 -5.67
CA VAL A 183 13.88 5.16 -4.69
C VAL A 183 13.24 6.44 -5.24
N CYS A 184 11.92 6.46 -5.21
CA CYS A 184 11.14 7.65 -5.50
C CYS A 184 10.47 8.19 -4.24
N ARG A 185 10.35 9.52 -4.16
CA ARG A 185 9.47 10.16 -3.16
C ARG A 185 8.01 9.86 -3.51
N PHE A 186 7.20 9.52 -2.52
CA PHE A 186 5.79 9.19 -2.74
C PHE A 186 4.98 10.34 -3.39
N GLY A 187 5.31 11.59 -3.05
CA GLY A 187 4.66 12.78 -3.60
C GLY A 187 5.11 13.16 -5.02
N LEU A 188 5.93 12.34 -5.69
CA LEU A 188 6.33 12.60 -7.07
C LEU A 188 5.08 12.54 -7.98
N SER A 189 4.84 13.61 -8.72
CA SER A 189 3.65 13.75 -9.58
C SER A 189 3.81 13.10 -10.96
N SER A 190 4.91 12.38 -11.20
CA SER A 190 5.13 11.64 -12.44
C SER A 190 4.05 10.57 -12.62
N VAL A 191 3.45 10.55 -13.81
CA VAL A 191 2.42 9.58 -14.18
C VAL A 191 3.11 8.38 -14.81
N LEU A 192 2.86 7.19 -14.27
CA LEU A 192 3.28 5.94 -14.88
C LEU A 192 2.26 5.52 -15.94
N ASP A 193 2.78 4.98 -17.05
CA ASP A 193 1.99 4.50 -18.17
C ASP A 193 1.44 3.08 -17.91
N ALA A 194 0.13 2.90 -18.10
CA ALA A 194 -0.56 1.63 -17.99
C ALA A 194 -0.02 0.56 -18.93
N GLU A 195 0.52 0.95 -20.09
CA GLU A 195 1.10 0.03 -21.06
C GLU A 195 2.33 -0.69 -20.50
N CYS A 196 3.06 -0.08 -19.57
CA CYS A 196 4.18 -0.71 -18.86
C CYS A 196 3.71 -1.86 -17.94
N ARG A 197 2.44 -1.86 -17.54
CA ARG A 197 1.84 -2.85 -16.62
C ARG A 197 2.69 -3.04 -15.36
N ASN A 198 3.13 -1.93 -14.77
CA ASN A 198 3.90 -1.93 -13.53
C ASN A 198 3.13 -2.70 -12.45
N ARG A 199 3.87 -3.35 -11.56
CA ARG A 199 3.29 -4.17 -10.50
C ARG A 199 3.38 -3.45 -9.16
N LEU A 200 2.44 -3.70 -8.28
CA LEU A 200 2.43 -3.19 -6.92
C LEU A 200 2.38 -4.37 -5.97
N VAL A 201 3.20 -4.34 -4.92
CA VAL A 201 3.13 -5.32 -3.84
C VAL A 201 2.61 -4.62 -2.59
N VAL A 202 1.48 -5.09 -2.08
CA VAL A 202 0.82 -4.49 -0.91
C VAL A 202 0.39 -5.56 0.09
N PRO A 203 0.40 -5.24 1.40
CA PRO A 203 -0.22 -6.08 2.42
C PRO A 203 -1.66 -6.44 2.08
N GLN A 204 -2.02 -7.69 2.32
CA GLN A 204 -3.41 -8.11 2.29
C GLN A 204 -4.08 -7.64 3.58
N LEU A 205 -4.78 -6.51 3.51
CA LEU A 205 -5.55 -6.00 4.64
C LEU A 205 -6.70 -6.98 4.94
N GLN A 206 -6.64 -7.64 6.09
CA GLN A 206 -7.79 -8.33 6.66
C GLN A 206 -8.71 -7.27 7.28
N TRP A 207 -9.93 -7.17 6.77
CA TRP A 207 -10.98 -6.28 7.26
C TRP A 207 -11.77 -6.96 8.36
#